data_AF-A0AAJ6MGJ0-F1
#
_entry.id   AF-A0AAJ6MGJ0-F1
#
_cell.length_a   1.000
_cell.length_b   1.000
_cell.length_c   1.000
_cell.angle_alpha   90.00
_cell.angle_beta   90.00
_cell.angle_gamma   90.00
#
_symmetry.space_group_name_H-M   'P 1'
#
loop_
_entity.id
_entity.type
_entity.pdbx_description
1 polymer ?
#
loop_
_entity_poly.entity_id
_entity_poly.type
_entity_poly.pdbx_seq_one_letter_code
_entity_poly.pdbx_strand_id
1 'polypeptide(L)'
;MNELEFNIRLYLSGVMEPWTDRIDSTDQLTPQRFIFNAMTELFDSLSDDDLEMIRLRYMERLTLSEVASLYLLNECTVRNHTNPTIKQVKEIIKKATEQAQHEREVD
;
A
#
# COMPACT_ATOMS: atom_id res chain seq x y z
N MET A 1 12.52 -0.17 -8.27
CA MET A 1 11.32 -0.07 -7.40
C MET A 1 10.40 -1.20 -7.80
N ASN A 2 10.01 -2.05 -6.86
CA ASN A 2 9.09 -3.16 -7.14
C ASN A 2 7.63 -2.69 -7.06
N GLU A 3 6.69 -3.51 -7.52
CA GLU A 3 5.26 -3.18 -7.59
C GLU A 3 4.67 -2.81 -6.22
N LEU A 4 5.04 -3.54 -5.16
CA LEU A 4 4.61 -3.25 -3.80
C LEU A 4 5.08 -1.85 -3.35
N GLU A 5 6.37 -1.58 -3.52
CA GLU A 5 6.97 -0.28 -3.17
C GLU A 5 6.36 0.86 -3.98
N PHE A 6 6.08 0.63 -5.26
CA PHE A 6 5.40 1.59 -6.13
C PHE A 6 3.99 1.93 -5.63
N ASN A 7 3.15 0.92 -5.37
CA ASN A 7 1.77 1.13 -4.90
C ASN A 7 1.73 1.84 -3.53
N ILE A 8 2.58 1.44 -2.58
CA ILE A 8 2.67 2.10 -1.27
C ILE A 8 3.04 3.57 -1.42
N ARG A 9 4.04 3.90 -2.25
CA ARG A 9 4.44 5.29 -2.48
C ARG A 9 3.37 6.09 -3.20
N LEU A 10 2.74 5.50 -4.21
CA LEU A 10 1.67 6.16 -4.97
C LEU A 10 0.52 6.53 -4.03
N TYR A 11 0.13 5.61 -3.14
CA TYR A 11 -0.86 5.84 -2.10
C TYR A 11 -0.42 6.94 -1.12
N LEU A 12 0.73 6.78 -0.46
CA LEU A 12 1.22 7.71 0.56
C LEU A 12 1.52 9.12 0.03
N SER A 13 1.78 9.27 -1.26
CA SER A 13 1.95 10.57 -1.90
C SER A 13 0.65 11.34 -2.12
N GLY A 14 -0.50 10.70 -1.92
CA GLY A 14 -1.82 11.25 -2.25
C GLY A 14 -2.11 11.31 -3.76
N VAL A 15 -1.20 10.82 -4.61
CA VAL A 15 -1.38 10.84 -6.08
C VAL A 15 -2.32 9.75 -6.56
N MET A 16 -2.48 8.66 -5.79
CA MET A 16 -3.30 7.52 -6.20
C MET A 16 -4.77 7.88 -6.42
N GLU A 17 -5.39 8.62 -5.52
CA GLU A 17 -6.80 9.04 -5.60
C GLU A 17 -7.10 9.81 -6.91
N PRO A 18 -6.48 10.99 -7.18
CA PRO A 18 -6.77 11.75 -8.40
C PRO A 18 -6.36 11.01 -9.68
N TRP A 19 -5.43 10.06 -9.59
CA TRP A 19 -5.10 9.19 -10.72
C TRP A 19 -6.21 8.17 -10.99
N THR A 20 -6.74 7.52 -9.96
CA THR A 20 -7.88 6.60 -10.10
C THR A 20 -9.14 7.31 -10.57
N ASP A 21 -9.45 8.50 -10.04
CA ASP A 21 -10.62 9.28 -10.45
C ASP A 21 -10.56 9.71 -11.93
N ARG A 22 -9.37 9.90 -12.48
CA ARG A 22 -9.18 10.24 -13.91
C ARG A 22 -9.40 9.05 -14.83
N ILE A 23 -9.05 7.84 -14.39
CA ILE A 23 -9.18 6.61 -15.18
C ILE A 23 -10.63 6.12 -15.12
N ASP A 24 -11.24 6.23 -13.95
CA ASP A 24 -12.58 5.74 -13.68
C ASP A 24 -13.65 6.78 -14.08
N SER A 25 -13.77 7.01 -15.39
CA SER A 25 -14.83 7.84 -15.98
C SER A 25 -16.15 7.08 -16.20
N THR A 26 -16.22 5.84 -15.72
CA THR A 26 -17.30 4.86 -15.92
C THR A 26 -17.75 4.31 -14.57
N ASP A 27 -19.00 3.86 -14.42
CA ASP A 27 -19.48 3.23 -13.17
C ASP A 27 -18.92 1.80 -12.92
N GLN A 28 -17.77 1.44 -13.50
CA GLN A 28 -17.16 0.11 -13.39
C GLN A 28 -15.92 0.15 -12.52
N LEU A 29 -15.90 -0.65 -11.44
CA LEU A 29 -14.78 -0.68 -10.51
C LEU A 29 -13.50 -1.20 -11.20
N THR A 30 -12.62 -0.28 -11.61
CA THR A 30 -11.33 -0.64 -12.19
C THR A 30 -10.41 -1.33 -11.16
N PRO A 31 -9.46 -2.18 -11.58
CA PRO A 31 -8.48 -2.78 -10.67
C PRO A 31 -7.71 -1.74 -9.84
N GLN A 32 -7.40 -0.59 -10.44
CA GLN A 32 -6.71 0.50 -9.75
C GLN A 32 -7.60 1.13 -8.67
N ARG A 33 -8.90 1.31 -8.93
CA ARG A 33 -9.86 1.81 -7.94
C ARG A 33 -10.07 0.81 -6.80
N PHE A 34 -10.09 -0.49 -7.10
CA PHE A 34 -10.11 -1.54 -6.09
C PHE A 34 -8.89 -1.45 -5.16
N ILE A 35 -7.67 -1.35 -5.72
CA ILE A 35 -6.44 -1.23 -4.91
C ILE A 35 -6.52 0.01 -4.04
N PHE A 36 -6.92 1.17 -4.60
CA PHE A 36 -7.05 2.41 -3.84
C PHE A 36 -8.01 2.25 -2.66
N ASN A 37 -9.23 1.81 -2.89
CA ASN A 37 -10.25 1.66 -1.84
C ASN A 37 -9.78 0.70 -0.73
N ALA A 38 -9.21 -0.45 -1.09
CA ALA A 38 -8.73 -1.43 -0.13
C ALA A 38 -7.50 -0.94 0.65
N MET A 39 -6.62 -0.16 0.01
CA MET A 39 -5.51 0.48 0.71
C MET A 39 -6.00 1.61 1.63
N THR A 40 -7.01 2.39 1.24
CA THR A 40 -7.63 3.40 2.11
C THR A 40 -8.17 2.77 3.39
N GLU A 41 -8.99 1.73 3.27
CA GLU A 41 -9.53 1.00 4.43
C GLU A 41 -8.40 0.42 5.31
N LEU A 42 -7.37 -0.16 4.70
CA LEU A 42 -6.23 -0.71 5.43
C LEU A 42 -5.45 0.37 6.18
N PHE A 43 -5.11 1.47 5.52
CA PHE A 43 -4.28 2.53 6.10
C PHE A 43 -5.03 3.38 7.12
N ASP A 44 -6.34 3.59 6.94
CA ASP A 44 -7.19 4.28 7.93
C ASP A 44 -7.36 3.47 9.23
N SER A 45 -7.13 2.15 9.18
CA SER A 45 -7.18 1.27 10.35
C SER A 45 -5.88 1.25 11.17
N LEU A 46 -4.79 1.83 10.65
CA LEU A 46 -3.49 1.82 11.31
C LEU A 46 -3.43 2.82 12.45
N SER A 47 -2.57 2.53 13.43
CA SER A 47 -2.13 3.56 14.37
C SER A 47 -1.22 4.58 13.67
N ASP A 48 -1.16 5.79 14.21
CA ASP A 48 -0.24 6.83 13.71
C ASP A 48 1.22 6.34 13.70
N ASP A 49 1.62 5.54 14.69
CA ASP A 49 2.95 4.96 14.78
C ASP A 49 3.21 3.93 13.67
N ASP A 50 2.27 3.03 13.41
CA ASP A 50 2.38 2.04 12.33
C ASP A 50 2.46 2.73 10.96
N LEU A 51 1.61 3.74 10.75
CA LEU A 51 1.57 4.54 9.53
C LEU A 51 2.91 5.27 9.32
N GLU A 52 3.43 5.94 10.34
CA GLU A 52 4.69 6.67 10.24
C GLU A 52 5.88 5.73 10.02
N MET A 53 5.92 4.57 10.69
CA MET A 53 6.95 3.57 10.42
C MET A 53 6.91 3.07 8.98
N ILE A 54 5.72 2.88 8.39
CA ILE A 54 5.60 2.55 6.97
C ILE A 54 6.07 3.72 6.10
N ARG A 55 5.71 4.97 6.42
CA ARG A 55 6.14 6.16 5.68
C ARG A 55 7.67 6.29 5.66
N LEU A 56 8.33 6.18 6.81
CA LEU A 56 9.79 6.22 6.90
C LEU A 56 10.47 5.11 6.08
N ARG A 57 9.87 3.92 6.08
CA ARG A 57 10.41 2.76 5.34
C ARG A 57 10.26 2.92 3.83
N TYR A 58 9.11 3.42 3.36
CA TYR A 58 8.75 3.37 1.94
C TYR A 58 8.90 4.72 1.23
N MET A 59 8.64 5.84 1.89
CA MET A 59 8.87 7.19 1.36
C MET A 59 10.32 7.61 1.55
N GLU A 60 10.83 7.56 2.78
CA GLU A 60 12.19 8.03 3.13
C GLU A 60 13.29 6.97 2.92
N ARG A 61 12.91 5.73 2.57
CA ARG A 61 13.83 4.59 2.29
C ARG A 61 14.71 4.19 3.47
N LEU A 62 14.30 4.47 4.70
CA LEU A 62 15.07 4.07 5.87
C LEU A 62 15.09 2.54 6.02
N THR A 63 16.24 2.03 6.43
CA THR A 63 16.43 0.65 6.86
C THR A 63 15.68 0.39 8.16
N LEU A 64 15.48 -0.88 8.51
CA LEU A 64 14.85 -1.24 9.78
C LEU A 64 15.65 -0.73 10.98
N SER A 65 16.99 -0.74 10.86
CA SER A 65 17.91 -0.26 11.89
C SER A 65 17.77 1.25 12.12
N GLU A 66 17.65 2.02 11.04
CA GLU A 66 17.46 3.47 11.12
C GLU A 66 16.11 3.81 11.75
N VAL A 67 15.02 3.16 11.34
CA VAL A 67 13.70 3.36 11.97
C VAL A 67 13.71 2.91 13.43
N ALA A 68 14.32 1.77 13.74
CA ALA A 68 14.47 1.29 15.11
C ALA A 68 15.23 2.29 15.99
N SER A 69 16.29 2.90 15.45
CA SER A 69 17.07 3.93 16.14
C SER A 69 16.27 5.20 16.42
N LEU A 70 15.43 5.64 15.47
CA LEU A 70 14.57 6.81 15.63
C LEU A 70 13.53 6.64 16.74
N TYR A 71 12.98 5.43 16.89
CA TYR A 71 11.95 5.12 17.88
C TYR A 71 12.50 4.50 19.19
N LEU A 72 13.82 4.31 19.29
CA LEU A 72 14.45 3.58 20.41
C LEU A 72 13.86 2.17 20.60
N LEU A 73 13.55 1.49 19.49
CA LEU A 73 12.98 0.16 19.43
C LEU A 73 13.98 -0.88 18.90
N ASN A 74 13.59 -2.15 18.96
CA ASN A 74 14.29 -3.22 18.26
C ASN A 74 13.82 -3.33 16.81
N GLU A 75 14.69 -3.74 15.89
CA GLU A 75 14.30 -4.01 14.50
C GLU A 75 13.17 -5.05 14.39
N CYS A 76 13.13 -6.02 15.32
CA CYS A 76 12.07 -7.01 15.39
C CYS A 76 10.70 -6.35 15.66
N THR A 77 10.68 -5.36 16.56
CA THR A 77 9.46 -4.60 16.86
C THR A 77 9.01 -3.82 15.63
N VAL A 78 9.91 -3.11 14.95
CA VAL A 78 9.58 -2.38 13.70
C VAL A 78 9.06 -3.34 12.62
N ARG A 79 9.62 -4.55 12.50
CA ARG A 79 9.08 -5.58 11.60
C ARG A 79 7.68 -6.00 11.99
N ASN A 80 7.39 -6.15 13.28
CA ASN A 80 6.07 -6.57 13.74
C ASN A 80 4.99 -5.50 13.50
N HIS A 81 5.36 -4.23 13.56
CA HIS A 81 4.49 -3.10 13.20
C HIS A 81 4.24 -3.04 11.69
N THR A 82 5.29 -3.18 10.88
CA THR A 82 5.19 -2.93 9.43
C THR A 82 4.76 -4.16 8.61
N ASN A 83 5.28 -5.35 8.93
CA ASN A 83 5.07 -6.56 8.11
C ASN A 83 3.61 -6.97 7.91
N PRO A 84 2.70 -6.88 8.91
CA PRO A 84 1.30 -7.22 8.70
C PRO A 84 0.67 -6.38 7.59
N THR A 85 0.87 -5.06 7.61
CA THR A 85 0.37 -4.16 6.57
C THR A 85 0.98 -4.47 5.21
N ILE A 86 2.31 -4.70 5.16
CA ILE A 86 2.99 -5.04 3.91
C ILE A 86 2.47 -6.36 3.31
N LYS A 87 2.15 -7.34 4.16
CA LYS A 87 1.52 -8.59 3.70
C LYS A 87 0.13 -8.32 3.13
N GLN A 88 -0.68 -7.49 3.78
CA GLN A 88 -2.02 -7.15 3.30
C GLN A 88 -1.99 -6.39 1.98
N VAL A 89 -1.09 -5.42 1.80
CA VAL A 89 -0.93 -4.70 0.53
C VAL A 89 -0.56 -5.66 -0.61
N LYS A 90 0.32 -6.64 -0.37
CA LYS A 90 0.63 -7.68 -1.38
C LYS A 90 -0.61 -8.48 -1.80
N GLU A 91 -1.46 -8.85 -0.84
CA GLU A 91 -2.70 -9.57 -1.14
C GLU A 91 -3.72 -8.71 -1.89
N ILE A 92 -3.81 -7.41 -1.58
CA ILE A 92 -4.66 -6.46 -2.31
C ILE A 92 -4.24 -6.38 -3.78
N ILE A 93 -2.95 -6.16 -4.05
CA ILE A 93 -2.39 -6.08 -5.41
C ILE A 93 -2.62 -7.39 -6.16
N LYS A 94 -2.42 -8.53 -5.50
CA LYS A 94 -2.64 -9.85 -6.08
C LYS A 94 -4.10 -10.03 -6.51
N LYS A 95 -5.06 -9.74 -5.63
CA LYS A 95 -6.49 -9.86 -5.94
C LYS A 95 -6.92 -8.97 -7.10
N ALA A 96 -6.43 -7.73 -7.15
CA ALA A 96 -6.69 -6.81 -8.25
C ALA A 96 -6.17 -7.35 -9.59
N THR A 97 -5.00 -8.00 -9.56
CA THR A 97 -4.39 -8.60 -10.76
C THR A 97 -5.18 -9.81 -11.24
N GLU A 98 -5.63 -10.68 -10.32
CA GLU A 98 -6.46 -11.85 -10.64
C GLU A 98 -7.81 -11.43 -11.25
N GLN A 99 -8.45 -10.39 -10.69
CA GLN A 99 -9.69 -9.85 -11.24
C GLN A 99 -9.50 -9.30 -12.67
N ALA A 100 -8.44 -8.52 -12.90
CA ALA A 100 -8.14 -7.96 -14.21
C ALA A 100 -7.82 -9.04 -15.27
N GLN A 101 -7.29 -10.19 -14.86
CA GLN A 101 -7.06 -11.33 -15.75
C GLN A 101 -8.36 -12.04 -16.11
N HIS A 102 -9.23 -12.26 -15.12
CA HIS A 102 -10.52 -12.90 -15.34
C HIS A 102 -11.41 -12.11 -16.32
N GLU A 103 -11.47 -10.79 -16.18
CA GLU A 103 -12.24 -9.91 -17.08
C GLU A 103 -11.74 -10.00 -18.54
N ARG A 104 -10.44 -10.22 -18.77
CA ARG A 104 -9.87 -10.39 -20.12
C ARG A 104 -10.10 -11.76 -20.75
N GLU A 105 -10.40 -12.78 -19.94
CA GLU A 105 -10.66 -14.15 -20.41
C GLU A 105 -12.14 -14.39 -20.76
N VAL A 106 -13.03 -13.53 -20.25
CA VAL A 106 -14.49 -13.62 -20.43
C VAL A 106 -14.99 -12.76 -21.60
N ASP A 107 -14.20 -11.78 -22.05
CA ASP A 107 -14.40 -10.99 -23.28
C ASP A 107 -13.86 -11.69 -24.55
#